data_AF-B2WEE6-F1
#
_entry.id   AF-B2WEE6-F1
#
_cell.length_a   1.000
_cell.length_b   1.000
_cell.length_c   1.000
_cell.angle_alpha   90.00
_cell.angle_beta   90.00
_cell.angle_gamma   90.00
#
_symmetry.space_group_name_H-M   'P 1'
#
loop_
_entity.id
_entity.type
_entity.pdbx_description
1 polymer ?
#
loop_
_entity_poly.entity_id
_entity_poly.type
_entity_poly.pdbx_seq_one_letter_code
_entity_poly.pdbx_strand_id
1 'polypeptide(L)'
;MDGSSNAGAKSSQAVHMSDEIKYQIGFGREDNVAWGTTGLVVVDRPSKSVIKTLLHEDYSDLVLRKQQIYERFTQQGGHQGILRYYGIVGSGIRLEYAPKGNLRSFNSQNKVDDKLRLQWVVQIAQALSIVRLVGVVHGDLTCYNVFLNEKLNAKLADFVRSSLNGSPLLIAVTPSHEYPGPALSVQGDLFAFGSVLYEIMTGNVPYADLTEDEILDRYVKRDFPDTDFLRVIGEITRKCWQGQYHGFDMVVGDLSGISQSLN
;
A
#
# COMPACT_ATOMS: atom_id res chain seq x y z
N MET A 1 61.16 14.14 30.73
CA MET A 1 60.06 14.56 31.63
C MET A 1 59.09 15.32 30.75
N ASP A 2 58.32 14.58 29.95
CA ASP A 2 56.97 14.09 30.27
C ASP A 2 55.95 15.21 30.37
N GLY A 3 54.91 15.12 29.52
CA GLY A 3 53.74 15.98 29.61
C GLY A 3 52.98 16.17 28.30
N SER A 4 52.57 15.07 27.66
CA SER A 4 51.64 15.05 26.52
C SER A 4 50.36 15.85 26.79
N SER A 5 49.93 16.68 25.83
CA SER A 5 48.54 17.14 25.74
C SER A 5 48.00 16.89 24.34
N ASN A 6 46.85 16.23 24.35
CA ASN A 6 46.21 15.53 23.25
C ASN A 6 45.10 16.42 22.69
N ALA A 7 45.17 16.79 21.41
CA ALA A 7 44.07 17.44 20.70
C ALA A 7 43.87 16.72 19.37
N GLY A 8 43.06 15.66 19.41
CA GLY A 8 42.63 14.89 18.26
C GLY A 8 41.77 15.74 17.33
N ALA A 9 42.33 16.11 16.18
CA ALA A 9 41.56 16.57 15.04
C ALA A 9 40.80 15.36 14.47
N LYS A 10 39.47 15.42 14.59
CA LYS A 10 38.53 14.41 14.08
C LYS A 10 38.67 14.29 12.56
N SER A 11 39.33 13.23 12.12
CA SER A 11 39.18 12.71 10.76
C SER A 11 37.78 12.13 10.61
N SER A 12 37.07 12.57 9.58
CA SER A 12 35.79 12.02 9.17
C SER A 12 35.99 10.59 8.68
N GLN A 13 35.87 9.62 9.59
CA GLN A 13 35.69 8.23 9.21
C GLN A 13 34.28 8.07 8.66
N ALA A 14 34.20 7.95 7.34
CA ALA A 14 33.09 7.29 6.69
C ALA A 14 32.96 5.89 7.32
N VAL A 15 31.87 5.65 8.04
CA VAL A 15 31.54 4.34 8.58
C VAL A 15 31.23 3.44 7.39
N HIS A 16 32.24 2.70 6.95
CA HIS A 16 32.06 1.49 6.16
C HIS A 16 31.43 0.44 7.07
N MET A 17 30.10 0.42 7.16
CA MET A 17 29.35 -0.73 7.65
C MET A 17 28.96 -1.59 6.45
N SER A 18 29.82 -2.55 6.14
CA SER A 18 29.45 -3.72 5.35
C SER A 18 28.59 -4.63 6.24
N ASP A 19 27.31 -4.29 6.40
CA ASP A 19 26.35 -5.25 6.94
C ASP A 19 26.05 -6.27 5.84
N GLU A 20 26.69 -7.43 5.92
CA GLU A 20 26.35 -8.58 5.08
C GLU A 20 24.88 -8.94 5.33
N ILE A 21 24.03 -8.68 4.34
CA ILE A 21 22.63 -9.12 4.34
C ILE A 21 22.61 -10.64 4.55
N LYS A 22 22.13 -11.09 5.70
CA LYS A 22 21.94 -12.51 5.98
C LYS A 22 20.68 -13.01 5.29
N TYR A 23 20.86 -13.67 4.14
CA TYR A 23 19.78 -14.35 3.44
C TYR A 23 19.34 -15.61 4.20
N GLN A 24 18.05 -15.97 4.09
CA GLN A 24 17.59 -17.26 4.58
C GLN A 24 18.25 -18.40 3.79
N ILE A 25 18.45 -19.55 4.42
CA ILE A 25 19.12 -20.72 3.82
C ILE A 25 18.39 -21.09 2.51
N GLY A 26 19.10 -21.02 1.39
CA GLY A 26 18.59 -21.34 0.05
C GLY A 26 18.24 -20.13 -0.83
N PHE A 27 18.46 -18.90 -0.38
CA PHE A 27 18.19 -17.67 -1.14
C PHE A 27 19.45 -16.81 -1.35
N GLY A 28 19.52 -16.11 -2.49
CA GLY A 28 20.65 -15.25 -2.86
C GLY A 28 20.26 -13.81 -3.20
N ARG A 29 21.24 -13.02 -3.63
CA ARG A 29 21.06 -11.59 -3.99
C ARG A 29 20.12 -11.43 -5.20
N GLU A 30 20.14 -12.39 -6.11
CA GLU A 30 19.31 -12.50 -7.31
C GLU A 30 17.81 -12.67 -7.03
N ASP A 31 17.45 -13.07 -5.80
CA ASP A 31 16.08 -13.24 -5.37
C ASP A 31 15.52 -11.98 -4.68
N ASN A 32 16.36 -10.97 -4.45
CA ASN A 32 15.94 -9.70 -3.87
C ASN A 32 15.16 -8.87 -4.90
N VAL A 33 13.92 -8.55 -4.56
CA VAL A 33 13.05 -7.73 -5.43
C VAL A 33 12.82 -6.33 -4.85
N ALA A 34 13.02 -6.15 -3.54
CA ALA A 34 12.99 -4.84 -2.91
C ALA A 34 13.74 -4.83 -1.58
N TRP A 35 14.42 -3.72 -1.33
CA TRP A 35 14.85 -3.30 0.01
C TRP A 35 14.03 -2.07 0.38
N GLY A 36 13.29 -2.15 1.50
CA GLY A 36 12.43 -1.06 1.95
C GLY A 36 12.61 -0.76 3.43
N THR A 37 11.95 0.30 3.89
CA THR A 37 11.95 0.82 5.26
C THR A 37 11.63 -0.24 6.32
N THR A 38 10.93 -1.31 5.94
CA THR A 38 10.47 -2.35 6.85
C THR A 38 11.33 -3.63 6.79
N GLY A 39 12.14 -3.85 5.74
CA GLY A 39 12.97 -5.07 5.66
C GLY A 39 13.25 -5.59 4.25
N LEU A 40 13.64 -6.87 4.17
CA LEU A 40 14.03 -7.59 2.96
C LEU A 40 12.84 -8.35 2.35
N VAL A 41 12.66 -8.24 1.04
CA VAL A 41 11.70 -9.05 0.28
C VAL A 41 12.44 -9.96 -0.69
N VAL A 42 12.25 -11.26 -0.50
CA VAL A 42 12.87 -12.30 -1.32
C VAL A 42 11.80 -13.05 -2.09
N VAL A 43 11.98 -13.21 -3.41
CA VAL A 43 11.10 -14.05 -4.22
C VAL A 43 11.57 -15.49 -4.18
N ASP A 44 10.67 -16.38 -3.80
CA ASP A 44 10.80 -17.82 -3.98
C ASP A 44 10.07 -18.21 -5.27
N ARG A 45 10.83 -18.20 -6.38
CA ARG A 45 10.28 -18.47 -7.72
C ARG A 45 9.67 -19.88 -7.84
N PRO A 46 10.30 -20.96 -7.32
CA PRO A 46 9.72 -22.30 -7.38
C PRO A 46 8.32 -22.38 -6.77
N SER A 47 8.10 -21.75 -5.61
CA SER A 47 6.80 -21.74 -4.93
C SER A 47 5.88 -20.59 -5.37
N LYS A 48 6.34 -19.71 -6.28
CA LYS A 48 5.63 -18.48 -6.70
C LYS A 48 5.16 -17.65 -5.51
N SER A 49 6.05 -17.46 -4.54
CA SER A 49 5.77 -16.71 -3.32
C SER A 49 6.87 -15.70 -3.01
N VAL A 50 6.59 -14.80 -2.08
CA VAL A 50 7.57 -13.87 -1.53
C VAL A 50 7.68 -14.07 -0.04
N ILE A 51 8.88 -13.93 0.49
CA ILE A 51 9.15 -13.88 1.92
C ILE A 51 9.50 -12.44 2.25
N LYS A 52 8.70 -11.80 3.11
CA LYS A 52 8.97 -10.45 3.62
C LYS A 52 9.45 -10.59 5.07
N THR A 53 10.72 -10.31 5.28
CA THR A 53 11.41 -10.43 6.58
C THR A 53 11.80 -9.04 7.05
N LEU A 54 11.50 -8.68 8.30
CA LEU A 54 11.99 -7.42 8.85
C LEU A 54 13.42 -7.60 9.37
N LEU A 55 14.26 -6.59 9.12
CA LEU A 55 15.69 -6.65 9.43
C LEU A 55 16.03 -6.09 10.83
N HIS A 56 15.07 -5.44 11.51
CA HIS A 56 15.28 -4.84 12.84
C HIS A 56 14.25 -5.34 13.87
N GLU A 57 14.74 -5.69 15.07
CA GLU A 57 13.95 -6.19 16.20
C GLU A 57 12.92 -5.17 16.72
N ASP A 58 13.20 -3.88 16.56
CA ASP A 58 12.33 -2.75 16.95
C ASP A 58 11.00 -2.72 16.17
N TYR A 59 10.88 -3.51 15.09
CA TYR A 59 9.66 -3.60 14.28
C TYR A 59 8.85 -4.89 14.53
N SER A 60 9.15 -5.64 15.58
CA SER A 60 8.45 -6.89 15.93
C SER A 60 6.93 -6.71 16.05
N ASP A 61 6.46 -5.62 16.66
CA ASP A 61 5.03 -5.29 16.77
C ASP A 61 4.36 -5.07 15.40
N LEU A 62 5.10 -4.53 14.42
CA LEU A 62 4.61 -4.34 13.06
C LEU A 62 4.39 -5.69 12.36
N VAL A 63 5.32 -6.63 12.54
CA VAL A 63 5.20 -8.00 12.00
C VAL A 63 4.00 -8.68 12.63
N LEU A 64 3.89 -8.62 13.95
CA LEU A 64 2.83 -9.29 14.67
C LEU A 64 1.46 -8.78 14.23
N ARG A 65 1.29 -7.46 14.12
CA ARG A 65 0.04 -6.88 13.62
C ARG A 65 -0.26 -7.31 12.19
N LYS A 66 0.72 -7.22 11.31
CA LYS A 66 0.57 -7.64 9.92
C LYS A 66 0.19 -9.12 9.82
N GLN A 67 0.85 -9.97 10.59
CA GLN A 67 0.57 -11.39 10.68
C GLN A 67 -0.88 -11.63 11.14
N GLN A 68 -1.30 -11.01 12.25
CA GLN A 68 -2.67 -11.12 12.78
C GLN A 68 -3.73 -10.71 11.75
N ILE A 69 -3.47 -9.65 10.98
CA ILE A 69 -4.36 -9.19 9.91
C ILE A 69 -4.50 -10.24 8.82
N TYR A 70 -3.39 -10.77 8.30
CA TYR A 70 -3.42 -11.80 7.27
C TYR A 70 -4.04 -13.12 7.75
N GLU A 71 -3.77 -13.52 9.00
CA GLU A 71 -4.42 -14.68 9.62
C GLU A 71 -5.92 -14.50 9.70
N ARG A 72 -6.41 -13.31 10.05
CA ARG A 72 -7.83 -13.01 10.09
C ARG A 72 -8.48 -13.10 8.71
N PHE A 73 -7.81 -12.62 7.65
CA PHE A 73 -8.30 -12.83 6.28
C PHE A 73 -8.39 -14.31 5.94
N THR A 74 -7.36 -15.10 6.24
CA THR A 74 -7.34 -16.54 5.99
C THR A 74 -8.44 -17.29 6.76
N GLN A 75 -8.67 -16.93 8.02
CA GLN A 75 -9.75 -17.51 8.85
C GLN A 75 -11.15 -17.25 8.28
N GLN A 76 -11.33 -16.20 7.49
CA GLN A 76 -12.57 -15.88 6.79
C GLN A 76 -12.66 -16.48 5.38
N GLY A 77 -11.76 -17.41 5.03
CA GLY A 77 -11.70 -18.05 3.71
C GLY A 77 -10.82 -17.32 2.68
N GLY A 78 -10.19 -16.20 3.07
CA GLY A 78 -9.39 -15.34 2.19
C GLY A 78 -10.22 -14.54 1.19
N HIS A 79 -9.56 -13.74 0.35
CA HIS A 79 -10.21 -12.98 -0.70
C HIS A 79 -9.33 -12.90 -1.95
N GLN A 80 -9.92 -12.98 -3.14
CA GLN A 80 -9.14 -12.97 -4.39
C GLN A 80 -8.41 -11.65 -4.63
N GLY A 81 -8.93 -10.54 -4.10
CA GLY A 81 -8.32 -9.20 -4.20
C GLY A 81 -7.30 -8.86 -3.11
N ILE A 82 -6.88 -9.82 -2.27
CA ILE A 82 -5.81 -9.63 -1.27
C ILE A 82 -4.70 -10.65 -1.59
N LEU A 83 -3.43 -10.28 -1.40
CA LEU A 83 -2.33 -11.26 -1.55
C LEU A 83 -2.54 -12.43 -0.59
N ARG A 84 -2.49 -13.66 -1.12
CA ARG A 84 -2.65 -14.86 -0.29
C ARG A 84 -1.52 -14.97 0.73
N TYR A 85 -1.86 -15.27 1.97
CA TYR A 85 -0.92 -15.55 3.04
C TYR A 85 -0.67 -17.05 3.17
N TYR A 86 0.61 -17.43 3.27
CA TYR A 86 1.07 -18.82 3.36
C TYR A 86 1.64 -19.20 4.73
N GLY A 87 1.65 -18.26 5.69
CA GLY A 87 2.19 -18.50 7.04
C GLY A 87 3.49 -17.75 7.34
N ILE A 88 3.99 -18.00 8.54
CA ILE A 88 5.26 -17.45 9.05
C ILE A 88 6.41 -18.27 8.49
N VAL A 89 7.52 -17.61 8.14
CA VAL A 89 8.79 -18.25 7.74
C VAL A 89 9.95 -17.53 8.42
N GLY A 90 10.55 -18.18 9.42
CA GLY A 90 11.57 -17.55 10.26
C GLY A 90 10.99 -16.35 11.01
N SER A 91 11.60 -15.19 10.89
CA SER A 91 11.12 -13.91 11.44
C SER A 91 10.22 -13.11 10.48
N GLY A 92 9.87 -13.68 9.33
CA GLY A 92 9.06 -13.04 8.31
C GLY A 92 7.74 -13.74 8.03
N ILE A 93 7.02 -13.21 7.05
CA ILE A 93 5.80 -13.83 6.52
C ILE A 93 5.96 -14.21 5.05
N ARG A 94 5.29 -15.28 4.62
CA ARG A 94 5.24 -15.71 3.22
C ARG A 94 3.90 -15.31 2.59
N LEU A 95 3.96 -14.65 1.43
CA LEU A 95 2.82 -14.14 0.67
C LEU A 95 2.85 -14.61 -0.80
N GLU A 96 1.71 -14.51 -1.48
CA GLU A 96 1.58 -14.64 -2.94
C GLU A 96 2.57 -13.71 -3.66
N TYR A 97 3.29 -14.24 -4.66
CA TYR A 97 4.07 -13.41 -5.55
C TYR A 97 3.18 -12.86 -6.67
N ALA A 98 3.23 -11.56 -6.88
CA ALA A 98 2.52 -10.84 -7.94
C ALA A 98 3.53 -10.36 -9.00
N PRO A 99 3.71 -11.11 -10.10
CA PRO A 99 4.85 -10.96 -11.02
C PRO A 99 4.79 -9.71 -11.90
N LYS A 100 3.64 -9.03 -11.99
CA LYS A 100 3.52 -7.76 -12.73
C LYS A 100 3.86 -6.54 -11.87
N GLY A 101 4.29 -6.76 -10.62
CA GLY A 101 4.71 -5.72 -9.71
C GLY A 101 3.55 -4.90 -9.15
N ASN A 102 3.88 -3.70 -8.67
CA ASN A 102 2.87 -2.78 -8.15
C ASN A 102 2.16 -2.05 -9.29
N LEU A 103 0.91 -1.65 -9.02
CA LEU A 103 0.00 -1.09 -9.99
C LEU A 103 0.48 0.28 -10.51
N ARG A 104 1.10 1.12 -9.65
CA ARG A 104 1.64 2.42 -10.06
C ARG A 104 2.72 2.27 -11.14
N SER A 105 3.73 1.45 -10.89
CA SER A 105 4.80 1.16 -11.86
C SER A 105 4.27 0.52 -13.13
N PHE A 106 3.31 -0.40 -13.01
CA PHE A 106 2.72 -1.03 -14.19
C PHE A 106 1.93 -0.03 -15.04
N ASN A 107 1.08 0.80 -14.44
CA ASN A 107 0.24 1.77 -15.14
C ASN A 107 1.07 2.86 -15.84
N SER A 108 2.23 3.26 -15.27
CA SER A 108 3.10 4.26 -15.89
C SER A 108 3.94 3.71 -17.05
N GLN A 109 4.27 2.42 -17.04
CA GLN A 109 5.14 1.79 -18.03
C GLN A 109 4.39 1.16 -19.20
N ASN A 110 3.08 0.97 -19.09
CA ASN A 110 2.28 0.23 -20.06
C ASN A 110 1.11 1.08 -20.57
N LYS A 111 0.70 0.84 -21.81
CA LYS A 111 -0.58 1.35 -22.32
C LYS A 111 -1.70 0.48 -21.77
N VAL A 112 -2.57 1.08 -20.96
CA VAL A 112 -3.68 0.41 -20.28
C VAL A 112 -4.99 1.03 -20.78
N ASP A 113 -5.95 0.18 -21.16
CA ASP A 113 -7.28 0.64 -21.55
C ASP A 113 -8.21 0.90 -20.35
N ASP A 114 -9.31 1.61 -20.60
CA ASP A 114 -10.27 1.98 -19.56
C ASP A 114 -10.97 0.77 -18.94
N LYS A 115 -11.11 -0.33 -19.70
CA LYS A 115 -11.74 -1.56 -19.21
C LYS A 115 -10.89 -2.20 -18.11
N LEU A 116 -9.58 -2.30 -18.32
CA LEU A 116 -8.66 -2.86 -17.33
C LEU A 116 -8.53 -1.94 -16.11
N ARG A 117 -8.52 -0.61 -16.31
CA ARG A 117 -8.55 0.36 -15.21
C ARG A 117 -9.79 0.21 -14.34
N LEU A 118 -10.97 0.08 -14.97
CA LEU A 118 -12.22 -0.14 -14.25
C LEU A 118 -12.21 -1.48 -13.50
N GLN A 119 -11.66 -2.53 -14.11
CA GLN A 119 -11.49 -3.83 -13.45
C GLN A 119 -10.67 -3.69 -12.17
N TRP A 120 -9.54 -2.97 -12.20
CA TRP A 120 -8.72 -2.74 -11.00
C TRP A 120 -9.49 -1.99 -9.92
N VAL A 121 -10.18 -0.91 -10.29
CA VAL A 121 -10.98 -0.10 -9.36
C VAL A 121 -12.04 -0.96 -8.65
N VAL A 122 -12.77 -1.82 -9.39
CA VAL A 122 -13.76 -2.74 -8.82
C VAL A 122 -13.12 -3.75 -7.88
N GLN A 123 -12.03 -4.39 -8.30
CA GLN A 123 -11.32 -5.40 -7.50
C GLN A 123 -10.79 -4.83 -6.19
N ILE A 124 -10.26 -3.60 -6.22
CA ILE A 124 -9.76 -2.88 -5.03
C ILE A 124 -10.92 -2.57 -4.08
N ALA A 125 -12.04 -2.04 -4.58
CA ALA A 125 -13.23 -1.72 -3.76
C ALA A 125 -13.82 -2.97 -3.08
N GLN A 126 -13.90 -4.07 -3.81
CA GLN A 126 -14.36 -5.36 -3.27
C GLN A 126 -13.42 -5.89 -2.18
N ALA A 127 -12.10 -5.79 -2.40
CA ALA A 127 -11.13 -6.18 -1.38
C ALA A 127 -11.24 -5.31 -0.12
N LEU A 128 -11.40 -3.98 -0.26
CA LEU A 128 -11.57 -3.07 0.87
C LEU A 128 -12.86 -3.32 1.66
N SER A 129 -13.92 -3.80 1.00
CA SER A 129 -15.14 -4.24 1.68
C SER A 129 -14.86 -5.37 2.68
N ILE A 130 -14.06 -6.37 2.27
CA ILE A 130 -13.66 -7.47 3.15
C ILE A 130 -12.70 -7.00 4.25
N VAL A 131 -11.73 -6.15 3.91
CA VAL A 131 -10.80 -5.55 4.89
C VAL A 131 -11.58 -4.90 6.03
N ARG A 132 -12.58 -4.08 5.68
CA ARG A 132 -13.43 -3.42 6.65
C ARG A 132 -14.32 -4.37 7.45
N LEU A 133 -14.87 -5.40 6.81
CA LEU A 133 -15.75 -6.38 7.46
C LEU A 133 -15.04 -7.11 8.62
N VAL A 134 -13.73 -7.37 8.46
CA VAL A 134 -12.94 -8.05 9.49
C VAL A 134 -12.30 -7.12 10.52
N GLY A 135 -12.75 -5.85 10.55
CA GLY A 135 -12.31 -4.85 11.53
C GLY A 135 -10.93 -4.25 11.25
N VAL A 136 -10.49 -4.26 9.99
CA VAL A 136 -9.22 -3.66 9.57
C VAL A 136 -9.49 -2.33 8.86
N VAL A 137 -8.67 -1.32 9.16
CA VAL A 137 -8.50 -0.11 8.34
C VAL A 137 -7.12 -0.20 7.72
N HIS A 138 -7.03 -0.08 6.39
CA HIS A 138 -5.76 -0.22 5.68
C HIS A 138 -4.77 0.87 6.10
N GLY A 139 -5.21 2.14 6.09
CA GLY A 139 -4.45 3.28 6.64
C GLY A 139 -3.23 3.72 5.84
N ASP A 140 -3.01 3.14 4.66
CA ASP A 140 -1.92 3.52 3.73
C ASP A 140 -2.25 3.01 2.31
N LEU A 141 -3.50 3.20 1.89
CA LEU A 141 -3.96 2.73 0.59
C LEU A 141 -3.37 3.63 -0.51
N THR A 142 -2.52 3.06 -1.37
CA THR A 142 -1.92 3.73 -2.54
C THR A 142 -1.74 2.72 -3.67
N CYS A 143 -1.53 3.18 -4.91
CA CYS A 143 -1.22 2.28 -6.03
C CYS A 143 0.14 1.55 -5.89
N TYR A 144 1.02 1.97 -4.98
CA TYR A 144 2.23 1.20 -4.63
C TYR A 144 1.89 -0.04 -3.78
N ASN A 145 0.83 0.02 -2.99
CA ASN A 145 0.38 -1.07 -2.12
C ASN A 145 -0.68 -1.97 -2.79
N VAL A 146 -0.91 -1.78 -4.09
CA VAL A 146 -1.71 -2.68 -4.93
C VAL A 146 -0.80 -3.38 -5.92
N PHE A 147 -0.85 -4.71 -5.96
CA PHE A 147 -0.03 -5.54 -6.84
C PHE A 147 -0.87 -6.20 -7.93
N LEU A 148 -0.21 -6.58 -9.03
CA LEU A 148 -0.84 -7.22 -10.18
C LEU A 148 -0.32 -8.64 -10.37
N ASN A 149 -1.24 -9.60 -10.41
CA ASN A 149 -0.89 -11.00 -10.71
C ASN A 149 -0.69 -11.23 -12.22
N GLU A 150 -0.41 -12.48 -12.63
CA GLU A 150 -0.20 -12.81 -14.05
C GLU A 150 -1.37 -12.45 -14.97
N LYS A 151 -2.59 -12.45 -14.45
CA LYS A 151 -3.81 -12.10 -15.19
C LYS A 151 -4.17 -10.62 -15.10
N LEU A 152 -3.27 -9.79 -14.56
CA LEU A 152 -3.51 -8.36 -14.30
C LEU A 152 -4.68 -8.10 -13.35
N ASN A 153 -4.95 -9.02 -12.42
CA ASN A 153 -5.89 -8.76 -11.33
C ASN A 153 -5.18 -8.02 -10.20
N ALA A 154 -5.86 -7.00 -9.67
CA ALA A 154 -5.41 -6.21 -8.53
C ALA A 154 -5.49 -7.00 -7.22
N LYS A 155 -4.43 -6.85 -6.42
CA LYS A 155 -4.22 -7.51 -5.13
C LYS A 155 -3.76 -6.48 -4.11
N LEU A 156 -4.59 -6.19 -3.11
CA LEU A 156 -4.17 -5.38 -1.97
C LEU A 156 -3.05 -6.08 -1.21
N ALA A 157 -2.09 -5.28 -0.78
CA ALA A 157 -0.92 -5.71 -0.04
C ALA A 157 -0.57 -4.71 1.06
N ASP A 158 0.44 -5.09 1.84
CA ASP A 158 1.12 -4.25 2.82
C ASP A 158 0.28 -3.60 3.95
N PHE A 159 -0.26 -4.46 4.81
CA PHE A 159 -0.97 -4.07 6.03
C PHE A 159 -0.07 -3.71 7.23
N VAL A 160 1.19 -3.35 6.99
CA VAL A 160 2.16 -3.02 8.08
C VAL A 160 1.65 -1.87 8.94
N ARG A 161 0.98 -0.91 8.29
CA ARG A 161 0.53 0.33 8.93
C ARG A 161 -0.92 0.28 9.35
N SER A 162 -1.62 -0.81 9.03
CA SER A 162 -3.05 -0.95 9.24
C SER A 162 -3.43 -0.97 10.70
N SER A 163 -4.66 -0.52 10.96
CA SER A 163 -5.30 -0.65 12.26
C SER A 163 -6.08 -1.96 12.32
N LEU A 164 -5.98 -2.63 13.45
CA LEU A 164 -6.79 -3.80 13.77
C LEU A 164 -7.68 -3.45 14.96
N ASN A 165 -9.00 -3.44 14.76
CA ASN A 165 -10.00 -3.13 15.79
C ASN A 165 -9.72 -1.80 16.53
N GLY A 166 -9.26 -0.77 15.82
CA GLY A 166 -9.01 0.56 16.39
C GLY A 166 -7.63 0.75 17.04
N SER A 167 -6.69 -0.20 16.89
CA SER A 167 -5.30 0.02 17.27
C SER A 167 -4.70 1.24 16.54
N PRO A 168 -3.78 2.02 17.15
CA PRO A 168 -3.17 3.16 16.46
C PRO A 168 -2.44 2.75 15.17
N LEU A 169 -2.43 3.63 14.16
CA LEU A 169 -1.52 3.49 13.01
C LEU A 169 -0.08 3.59 13.52
N LEU A 170 0.82 2.91 12.84
CA LEU A 170 2.20 2.84 13.29
C LEU A 170 3.08 3.97 12.70
N ILE A 171 2.71 4.63 11.57
CA ILE A 171 3.51 5.66 10.85
C ILE A 171 2.62 6.61 9.99
N ALA A 172 3.15 7.78 9.58
CA ALA A 172 2.59 8.92 8.80
C ALA A 172 2.12 8.65 7.36
N VAL A 173 0.88 9.04 7.00
CA VAL A 173 0.17 8.72 5.73
C VAL A 173 0.78 9.44 4.53
N THR A 174 0.62 8.89 3.32
CA THR A 174 1.02 9.57 2.08
C THR A 174 0.15 10.83 1.89
N PRO A 175 0.70 12.06 1.82
CA PRO A 175 -0.10 13.29 1.85
C PRO A 175 -1.18 13.39 0.76
N SER A 176 -0.88 12.96 -0.47
CA SER A 176 -1.87 12.93 -1.58
C SER A 176 -3.06 11.99 -1.36
N HIS A 177 -3.00 11.13 -0.34
CA HIS A 177 -4.03 10.16 0.05
C HIS A 177 -4.53 10.42 1.48
N GLU A 178 -4.05 11.46 2.14
CA GLU A 178 -4.32 11.71 3.55
C GLU A 178 -5.66 12.42 3.73
N TYR A 179 -6.53 11.80 4.52
CA TYR A 179 -7.82 12.38 4.88
C TYR A 179 -7.63 13.48 5.93
N PRO A 180 -8.17 14.71 5.74
CA PRO A 180 -8.02 15.84 6.67
C PRO A 180 -8.84 15.70 7.97
N GLY A 181 -9.37 14.50 8.25
CA GLY A 181 -10.12 14.18 9.48
C GLY A 181 -9.41 13.10 10.30
N PRO A 182 -10.15 12.30 11.10
CA PRO A 182 -9.53 11.24 11.90
C PRO A 182 -8.80 10.21 11.03
N ALA A 183 -7.48 10.08 11.23
CA ALA A 183 -6.60 9.20 10.45
C ALA A 183 -6.99 7.71 10.51
N LEU A 184 -7.65 7.28 11.59
CA LEU A 184 -8.07 5.91 11.85
C LEU A 184 -9.56 5.71 11.56
N SER A 185 -9.95 5.94 10.31
CA SER A 185 -11.35 5.86 9.94
C SER A 185 -11.57 5.16 8.61
N VAL A 186 -12.77 4.60 8.46
CA VAL A 186 -13.28 4.13 7.17
C VAL A 186 -13.27 5.27 6.17
N GLN A 187 -13.59 6.49 6.60
CA GLN A 187 -13.47 7.70 5.80
C GLN A 187 -12.03 7.93 5.31
N GLY A 188 -11.01 7.62 6.11
CA GLY A 188 -9.61 7.64 5.69
C GLY A 188 -9.34 6.73 4.49
N ASP A 189 -9.74 5.46 4.57
CA ASP A 189 -9.57 4.52 3.46
C ASP A 189 -10.43 4.89 2.24
N LEU A 190 -11.65 5.41 2.44
CA LEU A 190 -12.52 5.88 1.36
C LEU A 190 -11.93 7.10 0.64
N PHE A 191 -11.33 8.03 1.38
CA PHE A 191 -10.63 9.19 0.83
C PHE A 191 -9.41 8.75 0.02
N ALA A 192 -8.56 7.90 0.61
CA ALA A 192 -7.39 7.34 -0.06
C ALA A 192 -7.78 6.54 -1.31
N PHE A 193 -8.93 5.85 -1.29
CA PHE A 193 -9.48 5.18 -2.47
C PHE A 193 -9.84 6.17 -3.57
N GLY A 194 -10.41 7.33 -3.26
CA GLY A 194 -10.62 8.42 -4.23
C GLY A 194 -9.31 8.84 -4.90
N SER A 195 -8.23 8.99 -4.13
CA SER A 195 -6.90 9.28 -4.66
C SER A 195 -6.35 8.16 -5.55
N VAL A 196 -6.57 6.89 -5.20
CA VAL A 196 -6.24 5.73 -6.04
C VAL A 196 -7.03 5.72 -7.35
N LEU A 197 -8.32 6.08 -7.34
CA LEU A 197 -9.14 6.19 -8.56
C LEU A 197 -8.58 7.26 -9.49
N TYR A 198 -8.32 8.44 -8.94
CA TYR A 198 -7.70 9.54 -9.70
C TYR A 198 -6.39 9.08 -10.34
N GLU A 199 -5.53 8.41 -9.58
CA GLU A 199 -4.23 7.97 -10.06
C GLU A 199 -4.31 6.87 -11.11
N ILE A 200 -5.19 5.88 -10.95
CA ILE A 200 -5.41 4.84 -11.95
C ILE A 200 -5.79 5.46 -13.30
N MET A 201 -6.69 6.45 -13.26
CA MET A 201 -7.24 7.05 -14.48
C MET A 201 -6.32 8.08 -15.13
N THR A 202 -5.56 8.84 -14.35
CA THR A 202 -4.70 9.92 -14.86
C THR A 202 -3.24 9.51 -15.03
N GLY A 203 -2.83 8.43 -14.37
CA GLY A 203 -1.43 8.03 -14.23
C GLY A 203 -0.63 8.87 -13.24
N ASN A 204 -1.25 9.87 -12.60
CA ASN A 204 -0.58 10.80 -11.68
C ASN A 204 -1.31 10.85 -10.35
N VAL A 205 -0.59 11.02 -9.25
CA VAL A 205 -1.23 11.27 -7.95
C VAL A 205 -1.97 12.61 -7.97
N PRO A 206 -3.03 12.79 -7.16
CA PRO A 206 -3.63 14.10 -6.92
C PRO A 206 -2.56 15.13 -6.55
N TYR A 207 -2.61 16.30 -7.19
CA TYR A 207 -1.69 17.42 -6.92
C TYR A 207 -0.20 17.05 -7.02
N ALA A 208 0.18 16.25 -8.02
CA ALA A 208 1.56 15.78 -8.21
C ALA A 208 2.62 16.89 -8.35
N ASP A 209 2.19 18.12 -8.63
CA ASP A 209 3.01 19.32 -8.80
C ASP A 209 3.12 20.20 -7.54
N LEU A 210 2.44 19.84 -6.44
CA LEU A 210 2.44 20.61 -5.19
C LEU A 210 3.29 19.95 -4.10
N THR A 211 3.68 20.74 -3.10
CA THR A 211 4.34 20.27 -1.88
C THR A 211 3.35 19.60 -0.92
N GLU A 212 3.87 18.79 0.02
CA GLU A 212 3.03 18.08 0.99
C GLU A 212 2.14 19.03 1.81
N ASP A 213 2.69 20.15 2.30
CA ASP A 213 1.94 21.14 3.06
C ASP A 213 0.82 21.81 2.23
N GLU A 214 1.09 22.11 0.95
CA GLU A 214 0.08 22.68 0.04
C GLU A 214 -1.06 21.70 -0.23
N ILE A 215 -0.75 20.40 -0.39
CA ILE A 215 -1.75 19.34 -0.58
C ILE A 215 -2.65 19.25 0.66
N LEU A 216 -2.06 19.17 1.85
CA LEU A 216 -2.80 19.05 3.10
C LEU A 216 -3.68 20.29 3.36
N ASP A 217 -3.16 21.50 3.10
CA ASP A 217 -3.92 22.75 3.23
C ASP A 217 -5.13 22.78 2.28
N ARG A 218 -4.99 22.33 1.03
CA ARG A 218 -6.11 22.21 0.09
C ARG A 218 -7.17 21.22 0.56
N TYR A 219 -6.75 20.05 1.04
CA TYR A 219 -7.68 19.05 1.56
C TYR A 219 -8.46 19.55 2.78
N VAL A 220 -7.82 20.27 3.71
CA VAL A 220 -8.51 20.93 4.83
C VAL A 220 -9.55 21.95 4.33
N LYS A 221 -9.22 22.70 3.27
CA LYS A 221 -10.13 23.66 2.62
C LYS A 221 -11.19 23.00 1.74
N ARG A 222 -11.18 21.67 1.59
CA ARG A 222 -12.03 20.90 0.66
C ARG A 222 -11.89 21.35 -0.79
N ASP A 223 -10.71 21.84 -1.13
CA ASP A 223 -10.27 22.08 -2.49
C ASP A 223 -9.69 20.77 -3.03
N PHE A 224 -10.29 20.22 -4.08
CA PHE A 224 -9.94 18.93 -4.65
C PHE A 224 -9.63 19.07 -6.15
N PRO A 225 -8.81 18.17 -6.73
CA PRO A 225 -8.56 18.19 -8.17
C PRO A 225 -9.84 18.11 -8.98
N ASP A 226 -9.85 18.74 -10.16
CA ASP A 226 -10.92 18.54 -11.12
C ASP A 226 -10.95 17.07 -11.56
N THR A 227 -12.16 16.53 -11.69
CA THR A 227 -12.39 15.15 -12.12
C THR A 227 -13.47 15.05 -13.20
N ASP A 228 -14.01 16.15 -13.71
CA ASP A 228 -15.10 16.12 -14.69
C ASP A 228 -14.71 15.39 -15.98
N PHE A 229 -13.43 15.49 -16.37
CA PHE A 229 -12.87 14.76 -17.51
C PHE A 229 -12.83 13.23 -17.31
N LEU A 230 -12.97 12.73 -16.07
CA LEU A 230 -13.05 11.31 -15.73
C LEU A 230 -14.49 10.77 -15.74
N ARG A 231 -15.48 11.59 -16.12
CA ARG A 231 -16.90 11.22 -16.24
C ARG A 231 -17.41 10.55 -14.94
N VAL A 232 -18.04 9.37 -15.05
CA VAL A 232 -18.65 8.67 -13.91
C VAL A 232 -17.61 8.30 -12.85
N ILE A 233 -16.38 7.95 -13.24
CA ILE A 233 -15.31 7.69 -12.26
C ILE A 233 -14.95 8.97 -11.51
N GLY A 234 -14.97 10.12 -12.19
CA GLY A 234 -14.75 11.42 -11.55
C GLY A 234 -15.81 11.78 -10.51
N GLU A 235 -17.06 11.39 -10.72
CA GLU A 235 -18.13 11.54 -9.72
C GLU A 235 -17.86 10.68 -8.48
N ILE A 236 -17.50 9.40 -8.66
CA ILE A 236 -17.18 8.49 -7.55
C ILE A 236 -15.96 9.01 -6.76
N THR A 237 -14.92 9.47 -7.46
CA THR A 237 -13.74 10.10 -6.84
C THR A 237 -14.11 11.29 -5.97
N ARG A 238 -14.97 12.20 -6.45
CA ARG A 238 -15.44 13.35 -5.65
C ARG A 238 -16.28 12.91 -4.45
N LYS A 239 -17.18 11.94 -4.62
CA LYS A 239 -17.98 11.39 -3.52
C LYS A 239 -17.09 10.81 -2.41
N CYS A 240 -16.00 10.14 -2.78
CA CYS A 240 -14.97 9.68 -1.84
C CYS A 240 -14.33 10.83 -1.06
N TRP A 241 -13.79 11.85 -1.74
CA TRP A 241 -13.11 12.97 -1.09
C TRP A 241 -14.03 13.85 -0.24
N GLN A 242 -15.30 13.97 -0.64
CA GLN A 242 -16.32 14.74 0.09
C GLN A 242 -16.95 13.96 1.25
N GLY A 243 -16.60 12.68 1.44
CA GLY A 243 -17.13 11.85 2.51
C GLY A 243 -18.60 11.45 2.32
N GLN A 244 -19.07 11.36 1.07
CA GLN A 244 -20.46 10.98 0.77
C GLN A 244 -20.71 9.47 0.88
N TYR A 245 -19.64 8.66 0.86
CA TYR A 245 -19.72 7.24 1.16
C TYR A 245 -19.44 6.97 2.64
N HIS A 246 -20.16 5.99 3.19
CA HIS A 246 -20.02 5.47 4.55
C HIS A 246 -19.47 4.04 4.60
N GLY A 247 -19.26 3.42 3.43
CA GLY A 247 -18.81 2.06 3.28
C GLY A 247 -18.47 1.73 1.83
N PHE A 248 -17.62 0.73 1.63
CA PHE A 248 -17.19 0.28 0.30
C PHE A 248 -18.28 -0.49 -0.45
N ASP A 249 -19.32 -0.98 0.23
CA ASP A 249 -20.50 -1.60 -0.36
C ASP A 249 -21.25 -0.63 -1.29
N MET A 250 -21.42 0.64 -0.88
CA MET A 250 -22.01 1.68 -1.73
C MET A 250 -21.13 2.01 -2.94
N VAL A 251 -19.81 2.09 -2.72
CA VAL A 251 -18.85 2.32 -3.80
C VAL A 251 -18.90 1.19 -4.83
N VAL A 252 -18.94 -0.06 -4.37
CA VAL A 252 -19.08 -1.25 -5.23
C VAL A 252 -20.40 -1.22 -6.00
N GLY A 253 -21.49 -0.75 -5.37
CA GLY A 253 -22.78 -0.53 -6.02
C GLY A 253 -22.68 0.42 -7.21
N ASP A 254 -22.15 1.62 -6.99
CA ASP A 254 -21.99 2.64 -8.04
C ASP A 254 -21.05 2.14 -9.15
N LEU A 255 -19.93 1.47 -8.81
CA LEU A 255 -19.00 0.91 -9.80
C LEU A 255 -19.59 -0.24 -10.63
N SER A 256 -20.41 -1.09 -10.02
CA SER A 256 -21.02 -2.24 -10.71
C SER A 256 -22.03 -1.79 -11.77
N GLY A 257 -22.76 -0.69 -11.51
CA GLY A 257 -23.63 -0.06 -12.49
C GLY A 257 -22.89 0.40 -13.75
N ILE A 258 -21.65 0.87 -13.60
CA ILE A 258 -20.80 1.27 -14.74
C ILE A 258 -20.35 0.05 -15.54
N SER A 259 -19.86 -1.00 -14.88
CA SER A 259 -19.33 -2.18 -15.59
C SER A 259 -20.40 -2.93 -16.39
N GLN A 260 -21.67 -2.86 -15.99
CA GLN A 260 -22.79 -3.43 -16.73
C GLN A 260 -23.15 -2.61 -17.98
N SER A 261 -22.83 -1.31 -18.00
CA SER A 261 -23.09 -0.42 -19.15
C SER A 261 -22.03 -0.48 -20.26
N LEU A 262 -20.88 -1.11 -19.98
CA LEU A 262 -19.73 -1.22 -20.90
C LEU A 262 -19.61 -2.61 -21.56
N ASN A 263 -20.45 -3.57 -21.19
CA ASN A 263 -20.55 -4.90 -21.80
C ASN A 263 -21.82 -4.99 -22.64
#